data_AF-A0A432IJ46-F1
#
_entry.id   AF-A0A432IJ46-F1
#
_cell.length_a   1.000
_cell.length_b   1.000
_cell.length_c   1.000
_cell.angle_alpha   90.00
_cell.angle_beta   90.00
_cell.angle_gamma   90.00
#
_symmetry.space_group_name_H-M   'P 1'
#
loop_
_entity.id
_entity.type
_entity.pdbx_description
1 polymer ?
#
loop_
_entity_poly.entity_id
_entity_poly.type
_entity_poly.pdbx_seq_one_letter_code
_entity_poly.pdbx_strand_id
1 'polypeptide(L)'
;MDSMSEIPLRDLILSRETSVDFYHEARQGVTSRREAIDELEVIIDEIEDPFRRGVVLDLLGRREEARKMLYSCKDNVLCMHLLGKLLLEEGDSRTALGVLEEGWATCGAGEPRVGMLLCEALILEDKVEAAQDLLRKLPLEEDQPRICYLEGLLAQHEGEYHQALEYYTTAAEGNPDETRFQFRLGYMHSLYGQEERAIEAYRMCQRSTPLYAHAMINLGVLYEDAERFEEAITCYRLVLHSNANHGRARLYLRDAEASQSMYYDRDKEKENVRKHQVLQIPVTEFELSVRSRNCLQKMGIHTLGDLVNKSEAELLSYKNFGETSLQEIRKILNQKKLRLGEGVRSDDTFLLSVEGEAASLLGEPVSLLELSSRSQRCMDRLGIETISDLMQRNELELVSQKNFGVTSLNEVKRKLSDRGLNLANG
;
A
#
# COMPACT_ATOMS: atom_id res chain seq x y z
N MET A 1 5.09 39.65 -0.91
CA MET A 1 3.67 39.99 -0.74
C MET A 1 3.25 39.26 0.52
N ASP A 2 2.86 40.05 1.50
CA ASP A 2 2.77 39.84 2.95
C ASP A 2 2.76 38.43 3.55
N SER A 3 3.68 38.25 4.50
CA SER A 3 3.58 37.35 5.63
C SER A 3 2.35 37.73 6.47
N MET A 4 1.18 37.18 6.15
CA MET A 4 0.08 37.12 7.09
C MET A 4 0.55 36.32 8.30
N SER A 5 0.71 37.00 9.43
CA SER A 5 0.84 36.38 10.75
C SER A 5 -0.21 35.29 10.90
N GLU A 6 0.20 34.03 11.00
CA GLU A 6 -0.69 32.92 11.27
C GLU A 6 -1.45 33.19 12.58
N ILE A 7 -2.75 33.42 12.49
CA ILE A 7 -3.62 33.52 13.67
C ILE A 7 -3.47 32.20 14.45
N PRO A 8 -3.27 32.23 15.78
CA PRO A 8 -3.25 31.03 16.60
C PRO A 8 -4.54 30.20 16.39
N LEU A 9 -4.45 28.87 16.35
CA LEU A 9 -5.59 28.01 16.03
C LEU A 9 -6.73 28.19 17.04
N ARG A 10 -6.39 28.38 18.32
CA ARG A 10 -7.35 28.74 19.36
C ARG A 10 -8.09 30.04 19.07
N ASP A 11 -7.39 31.09 18.66
CA ASP A 11 -8.02 32.38 18.36
C ASP A 11 -8.90 32.29 17.11
N LEU A 12 -8.46 31.53 16.09
CA LEU A 12 -9.24 31.19 14.91
C LEU A 12 -10.58 30.57 15.32
N ILE A 13 -10.56 29.59 16.21
CA ILE A 13 -11.75 28.84 16.65
C ILE A 13 -12.65 29.67 17.54
N LEU A 14 -12.11 30.40 18.51
CA LEU A 14 -12.93 31.11 19.50
C LEU A 14 -13.52 32.41 18.97
N SER A 15 -12.87 33.09 18.03
CA SER A 15 -13.22 34.48 17.68
C SER A 15 -13.67 34.72 16.23
N ARG A 16 -13.44 33.77 15.30
CA ARG A 16 -13.74 33.99 13.89
C ARG A 16 -15.21 33.75 13.54
N GLU A 17 -15.70 34.52 12.57
CA GLU A 17 -16.98 34.28 11.92
C GLU A 17 -17.01 32.91 11.24
N THR A 18 -18.13 32.21 11.39
CA THR A 18 -18.32 30.87 10.83
C THR A 18 -18.55 30.94 9.33
N SER A 19 -17.72 30.21 8.57
CA SER A 19 -17.87 30.03 7.12
C SER A 19 -17.49 28.61 6.73
N VAL A 20 -17.67 28.24 5.45
CA VAL A 20 -17.15 26.95 4.97
C VAL A 20 -15.62 26.96 4.95
N ASP A 21 -14.99 28.10 4.67
CA ASP A 21 -13.53 28.25 4.69
C ASP A 21 -12.94 28.08 6.09
N PHE A 22 -13.69 28.48 7.13
CA PHE A 22 -13.29 28.28 8.52
C PHE A 22 -12.94 26.80 8.81
N TYR A 23 -13.74 25.85 8.30
CA TYR A 23 -13.44 24.42 8.48
C TYR A 23 -12.11 24.04 7.81
N HIS A 24 -11.88 24.51 6.58
CA HIS A 24 -10.65 24.22 5.84
C HIS A 24 -9.43 24.79 6.55
N GLU A 25 -9.50 26.02 7.04
CA GLU A 25 -8.41 26.68 7.77
C GLU A 25 -8.14 26.01 9.12
N ALA A 26 -9.20 25.66 9.87
CA ALA A 26 -9.05 24.95 11.13
C ALA A 26 -8.38 23.58 10.90
N ARG A 27 -8.79 22.86 9.85
CA ARG A 27 -8.17 21.59 9.44
C ARG A 27 -6.70 21.74 9.05
N GLN A 28 -6.36 22.78 8.28
CA GLN A 28 -4.97 23.09 7.94
C GLN A 28 -4.14 23.40 9.19
N GLY A 29 -4.67 24.19 10.12
CA GLY A 29 -4.00 24.52 11.37
C GLY A 29 -3.72 23.31 12.26
N VAL A 30 -4.62 22.32 12.29
CA VAL A 30 -4.37 21.04 12.99
C VAL A 30 -3.30 20.22 12.28
N THR A 31 -3.33 20.18 10.94
CA THR A 31 -2.40 19.38 10.15
C THR A 31 -0.95 19.90 10.27
N SER A 32 -0.77 21.21 10.44
CA SER A 32 0.55 21.83 10.55
C SER A 32 1.16 21.77 11.96
N ARG A 33 0.37 21.50 13.00
CA ARG A 33 0.80 21.61 14.41
C ARG A 33 0.46 20.35 15.21
N ARG A 34 1.48 19.62 15.67
CA ARG A 34 1.32 18.38 16.43
C ARG A 34 0.61 18.57 17.77
N GLU A 35 0.74 19.73 18.39
CA GLU A 35 0.13 20.10 19.68
C GLU A 35 -1.30 20.66 19.54
N ALA A 36 -1.78 20.88 18.31
CA ALA A 36 -3.10 21.46 18.07
C ALA A 36 -4.23 20.63 18.66
N ILE A 37 -4.14 19.29 18.61
CA ILE A 37 -5.18 18.40 19.15
C ILE A 37 -5.34 18.61 20.67
N ASP A 38 -4.23 18.73 21.40
CA ASP A 38 -4.27 18.96 22.85
C ASP A 38 -4.87 20.33 23.18
N GLU A 39 -4.56 21.36 22.38
CA GLU A 39 -5.16 22.69 22.50
C GLU A 39 -6.67 22.66 22.24
N LEU A 40 -7.11 21.90 21.22
CA LEU A 40 -8.52 21.71 20.89
C LEU A 40 -9.31 21.01 21.99
N GLU A 41 -8.75 19.97 22.62
CA GLU A 41 -9.39 19.27 23.74
C GLU A 41 -9.62 20.20 24.94
N VAL A 42 -8.71 21.14 25.19
CA VAL A 42 -8.85 22.09 26.32
C VAL A 42 -9.96 23.10 26.06
N ILE A 43 -10.11 23.59 24.83
CA ILE A 43 -11.05 24.67 24.50
C ILE A 43 -12.44 24.20 24.10
N ILE A 44 -12.65 22.90 23.84
CA ILE A 44 -13.90 22.39 23.26
C ILE A 44 -15.17 22.74 24.06
N ASP A 45 -15.04 22.82 25.38
CA ASP A 45 -16.13 23.17 26.29
C ASP A 45 -16.34 24.70 26.42
N GLU A 46 -15.37 25.51 25.98
CA GLU A 46 -15.47 26.97 25.89
C GLU A 46 -16.21 27.43 24.61
N ILE A 47 -16.40 26.53 23.64
CA ILE A 47 -17.03 26.86 22.35
C ILE A 47 -18.55 26.84 22.47
N GLU A 48 -19.15 28.03 22.52
CA GLU A 48 -20.61 28.19 22.58
C GLU A 48 -21.31 27.90 21.25
N ASP A 49 -20.64 28.20 20.12
CA ASP A 49 -21.23 28.04 18.79
C ASP A 49 -21.31 26.55 18.38
N PRO A 50 -22.51 26.01 18.12
CA PRO A 50 -22.68 24.59 17.82
C PRO A 50 -21.95 24.11 16.56
N PHE A 51 -21.83 24.98 15.54
CA PHE A 51 -21.12 24.63 14.30
C PHE A 51 -19.62 24.49 14.58
N ARG A 52 -19.00 25.50 15.21
CA ARG A 52 -17.58 25.46 15.59
C ARG A 52 -17.27 24.31 16.51
N ARG A 53 -18.15 24.01 17.46
CA ARG A 53 -18.00 22.84 18.34
C ARG A 53 -18.06 21.55 17.53
N GLY A 54 -18.97 21.43 16.57
CA GLY A 54 -19.04 20.31 15.62
C GLY A 54 -17.76 20.16 14.78
N VAL A 55 -17.19 21.26 14.28
CA VAL A 55 -15.91 21.28 13.57
C VAL A 55 -14.78 20.74 14.46
N VAL A 56 -14.67 21.24 15.69
CA VAL A 56 -13.62 20.80 16.63
C VAL A 56 -13.79 19.33 17.00
N LEU A 57 -15.01 18.87 17.27
CA LEU A 57 -15.30 17.46 17.52
C LEU A 57 -14.85 16.57 16.35
N ASP A 58 -15.09 16.99 15.10
CA ASP A 58 -14.60 16.26 13.92
C ASP A 58 -13.07 16.25 13.87
N LEU A 59 -12.40 17.39 14.05
CA LEU A 59 -10.94 17.50 14.04
C LEU A 59 -10.26 16.65 15.13
N LEU A 60 -10.91 16.47 16.28
CA LEU A 60 -10.48 15.57 17.35
C LEU A 60 -10.75 14.08 17.06
N GLY A 61 -11.37 13.76 15.92
CA GLY A 61 -11.77 12.41 15.55
C GLY A 61 -13.01 11.89 16.29
N ARG A 62 -13.70 12.73 17.08
CA ARG A 62 -14.94 12.42 17.82
C ARG A 62 -16.16 12.52 16.90
N ARG A 63 -16.09 11.77 15.79
CA ARG A 63 -16.97 11.92 14.63
C ARG A 63 -18.45 11.68 14.93
N GLU A 64 -18.75 10.70 15.77
CA GLU A 64 -20.12 10.44 16.25
C GLU A 64 -20.72 11.63 16.99
N GLU A 65 -19.93 12.28 17.84
CA GLU A 65 -20.36 13.45 18.60
C GLU A 65 -20.49 14.67 17.68
N ALA A 66 -19.55 14.84 16.76
CA ALA A 66 -19.61 15.87 15.73
C ALA A 66 -20.92 15.78 14.93
N ARG A 67 -21.28 14.58 14.44
CA ARG A 67 -22.54 14.36 13.70
C ARG A 67 -23.76 14.70 14.53
N LYS A 68 -23.84 14.23 15.79
CA LYS A 68 -24.96 14.56 16.68
C LYS A 68 -25.07 16.06 16.90
N MET A 69 -23.93 16.73 17.07
CA MET A 69 -23.89 18.17 17.30
C MET A 69 -24.39 18.92 16.06
N LEU A 70 -23.83 18.61 14.89
CA LEU A 70 -24.22 19.22 13.61
C LEU A 70 -25.68 18.93 13.23
N TYR A 71 -26.19 17.74 13.54
CA TYR A 71 -27.59 17.38 13.31
C TYR A 71 -28.54 18.22 14.17
N SER A 72 -28.16 18.55 15.40
CA SER A 72 -28.99 19.36 16.31
C SER A 72 -29.15 20.81 15.87
N CYS A 73 -28.23 21.30 15.03
CA CYS A 73 -28.22 22.65 14.45
C CYS A 73 -28.30 22.61 12.93
N LYS A 74 -29.02 21.62 12.38
CA LYS A 74 -29.19 21.47 10.93
C LYS A 74 -29.89 22.66 10.28
N ASP A 75 -30.57 23.54 11.01
CA ASP A 75 -31.15 24.78 10.47
C ASP A 75 -30.09 25.72 9.86
N ASN A 76 -28.82 25.54 10.21
CA ASN A 76 -27.69 26.24 9.61
C ASN A 76 -27.15 25.48 8.39
N VAL A 77 -27.10 26.16 7.24
CA VAL A 77 -26.57 25.63 5.97
C VAL A 77 -25.13 25.12 6.12
N LEU A 78 -24.29 25.77 6.93
CA LEU A 78 -22.92 25.33 7.20
C LEU A 78 -22.89 23.98 7.93
N CYS A 79 -23.82 23.77 8.87
CA CYS A 79 -23.97 22.49 9.55
C CYS A 79 -24.42 21.39 8.58
N MET A 80 -25.38 21.69 7.70
CA MET A 80 -25.82 20.74 6.68
C MET A 80 -24.69 20.38 5.71
N HIS A 81 -23.89 21.37 5.28
CA HIS A 81 -22.72 21.15 4.44
C HIS A 81 -21.71 20.18 5.11
N LEU A 82 -21.29 20.50 6.33
CA LEU A 82 -20.31 19.67 7.04
C LEU A 82 -20.89 18.29 7.38
N LEU A 83 -22.13 18.21 7.87
CA LEU A 83 -22.80 16.95 8.17
C LEU A 83 -22.92 16.07 6.91
N GLY A 84 -23.35 16.64 5.78
CA GLY A 84 -23.42 15.92 4.50
C GLY A 84 -22.06 15.38 4.06
N LYS A 85 -21.00 16.19 4.19
CA LYS A 85 -19.62 15.75 3.91
C LYS A 85 -19.21 14.56 4.78
N LEU A 86 -19.46 14.64 6.09
CA LEU A 86 -19.08 13.58 7.04
C LEU A 86 -19.81 12.26 6.75
N LEU A 87 -21.11 12.34 6.42
CA LEU A 87 -21.92 11.18 6.05
C LEU A 87 -21.44 10.53 4.74
N LEU A 88 -21.10 11.32 3.73
CA LEU A 88 -20.58 10.81 2.45
C LEU A 88 -19.24 10.07 2.63
N GLU A 89 -18.34 10.61 3.43
CA GLU A 89 -17.04 9.98 3.74
C GLU A 89 -17.18 8.65 4.51
N GLU A 90 -18.26 8.48 5.28
CA GLU A 90 -18.61 7.23 5.96
C GLU A 90 -19.33 6.23 5.06
N GLY A 91 -19.77 6.67 3.88
CA GLY A 91 -20.54 5.86 2.93
C GLY A 91 -22.04 5.84 3.20
N ASP A 92 -22.57 6.72 4.06
CA ASP A 92 -24.02 6.91 4.25
C ASP A 92 -24.56 7.98 3.29
N SER A 93 -24.49 7.68 1.99
CA SER A 93 -24.95 8.56 0.91
C SER A 93 -26.44 8.85 0.98
N ARG A 94 -27.25 7.91 1.48
CA ARG A 94 -28.69 8.05 1.58
C ARG A 94 -29.11 9.10 2.61
N THR A 95 -28.52 9.07 3.82
CA THR A 95 -28.79 10.11 4.82
C THR A 95 -28.19 11.45 4.39
N ALA A 96 -26.98 11.42 3.80
CA ALA A 96 -26.36 12.62 3.27
C ALA A 96 -27.25 13.32 2.24
N LEU A 97 -27.84 12.56 1.31
CA LEU A 97 -28.73 13.07 0.28
C LEU A 97 -29.88 13.87 0.88
N GLY A 98 -30.59 13.32 1.88
CA GLY A 98 -31.72 14.02 2.50
C GLY A 98 -31.32 15.32 3.21
N VAL A 99 -30.19 15.32 3.93
CA VAL A 99 -29.67 16.54 4.59
C VAL A 99 -29.27 17.59 3.55
N LEU A 100 -28.60 17.18 2.48
CA LEU A 100 -28.10 18.09 1.45
C LEU A 100 -29.21 18.63 0.54
N GLU A 101 -30.29 17.86 0.30
CA GLU A 101 -31.49 18.34 -0.38
C GLU A 101 -32.17 19.46 0.43
N GLU A 102 -32.31 19.29 1.75
CA GLU A 102 -32.85 20.31 2.67
C GLU A 102 -31.97 21.58 2.67
N GLY A 103 -30.65 21.39 2.69
CA GLY A 103 -29.68 22.48 2.67
C GLY A 103 -29.74 23.26 1.36
N TRP A 104 -29.73 22.54 0.24
CA TRP A 104 -29.82 23.15 -1.09
C TRP A 104 -31.15 23.88 -1.32
N ALA A 105 -32.26 23.36 -0.79
CA ALA A 105 -33.54 24.05 -0.85
C ALA A 105 -33.53 25.39 -0.07
N THR A 106 -32.68 25.50 0.95
CA THR A 106 -32.55 26.69 1.80
C THR A 106 -31.62 27.74 1.19
N CYS A 107 -30.44 27.35 0.73
CA CYS A 107 -29.42 28.28 0.22
C CYS A 107 -29.42 28.46 -1.30
N GLY A 108 -29.85 27.45 -2.05
CA GLY A 108 -29.69 27.37 -3.51
C GLY A 108 -28.26 27.68 -3.94
N ALA A 109 -28.15 28.40 -5.07
CA ALA A 109 -26.86 28.83 -5.62
C ALA A 109 -26.08 29.84 -4.75
N GLY A 110 -26.66 30.31 -3.62
CA GLY A 110 -25.95 31.16 -2.67
C GLY A 110 -24.87 30.45 -1.85
N GLU A 111 -24.93 29.12 -1.76
CA GLU A 111 -23.84 28.30 -1.20
C GLU A 111 -23.60 27.09 -2.13
N PRO A 112 -22.77 27.24 -3.18
CA PRO A 112 -22.53 26.21 -4.19
C PRO A 112 -21.95 24.91 -3.62
N ARG A 113 -21.21 24.97 -2.51
CA ARG A 113 -20.53 23.79 -1.94
C ARG A 113 -21.53 22.76 -1.42
N VAL A 114 -22.68 23.20 -0.91
CA VAL A 114 -23.79 22.30 -0.56
C VAL A 114 -24.31 21.58 -1.81
N GLY A 115 -24.52 22.32 -2.90
CA GLY A 115 -24.97 21.73 -4.17
C GLY A 115 -23.94 20.78 -4.79
N MET A 116 -22.65 21.04 -4.62
CA MET A 116 -21.57 20.15 -5.07
C MET A 116 -21.57 18.82 -4.28
N LEU A 117 -21.74 18.86 -2.96
CA LEU A 117 -21.91 17.63 -2.16
C LEU A 117 -23.22 16.91 -2.50
N LEU A 118 -24.29 17.66 -2.78
CA LEU A 118 -25.56 17.09 -3.23
C LEU A 118 -25.40 16.36 -4.56
N CYS A 119 -24.67 16.94 -5.53
CA CYS A 119 -24.34 16.25 -6.79
C CYS A 119 -23.66 14.91 -6.53
N GLU A 120 -22.66 14.88 -5.66
CA GLU A 120 -21.98 13.62 -5.29
C GLU A 120 -22.94 12.62 -4.65
N ALA A 121 -23.77 13.05 -3.71
CA ALA A 121 -24.75 12.17 -3.06
C ALA A 121 -25.73 11.58 -4.08
N LEU A 122 -26.18 12.38 -5.05
CA LEU A 122 -27.04 11.94 -6.15
C LEU A 122 -26.35 10.88 -7.02
N ILE A 123 -25.07 11.07 -7.35
CA ILE A 123 -24.29 10.08 -8.15
C ILE A 123 -24.15 8.76 -7.39
N LEU A 124 -23.85 8.81 -6.08
CA LEU A 124 -23.70 7.60 -5.26
C LEU A 124 -25.01 6.82 -5.08
N GLU A 125 -26.14 7.51 -5.14
CA GLU A 125 -27.50 6.92 -5.07
C GLU A 125 -28.09 6.61 -6.46
N ASP A 126 -27.27 6.57 -7.52
CA ASP A 126 -27.67 6.22 -8.89
C ASP A 126 -28.75 7.16 -9.47
N LYS A 127 -28.77 8.43 -9.03
CA LYS A 127 -29.66 9.49 -9.52
C LYS A 127 -28.92 10.42 -10.49
N VAL A 128 -28.35 9.83 -11.54
CA VAL A 128 -27.40 10.50 -12.45
C VAL A 128 -28.01 11.69 -13.18
N GLU A 129 -29.24 11.59 -13.67
CA GLU A 129 -29.89 12.69 -14.41
C GLU A 129 -30.09 13.92 -13.52
N ALA A 130 -30.48 13.70 -12.26
CA ALA A 130 -30.63 14.77 -11.28
C ALA A 130 -29.27 15.41 -10.93
N ALA A 131 -28.21 14.60 -10.83
CA ALA A 131 -26.86 15.09 -10.61
C ALA A 131 -26.38 15.97 -11.77
N GLN A 132 -26.58 15.53 -13.03
CA GLN A 132 -26.23 16.30 -14.22
C GLN A 132 -27.03 17.60 -14.34
N ASP A 133 -28.34 17.57 -14.04
CA ASP A 133 -29.19 18.76 -13.99
C ASP A 133 -28.73 19.77 -12.93
N LEU A 134 -28.32 19.28 -11.75
CA LEU A 134 -27.81 20.12 -10.68
C LEU A 134 -26.44 20.70 -11.03
N LEU A 135 -25.54 19.88 -11.59
CA LEU A 135 -24.21 20.31 -12.00
C LEU A 135 -24.26 21.47 -13.01
N ARG A 136 -25.20 21.43 -13.96
CA ARG A 136 -25.46 22.53 -14.92
C ARG A 136 -25.93 23.83 -14.27
N LYS A 137 -26.47 23.78 -13.05
CA LYS A 137 -26.98 24.95 -12.31
C LYS A 137 -25.95 25.54 -11.35
N LEU A 138 -24.88 24.80 -11.05
CA LEU A 138 -23.81 25.28 -10.18
C LEU A 138 -22.96 26.34 -10.91
N PRO A 139 -22.46 27.36 -10.21
CA PRO A 139 -21.52 28.32 -10.79
C PRO A 139 -20.18 27.62 -11.05
N LEU A 140 -19.99 27.15 -12.29
CA LEU A 140 -18.85 26.32 -12.69
C LEU A 140 -17.50 27.04 -12.54
N GLU A 141 -17.48 28.37 -12.54
CA GLU A 141 -16.26 29.17 -12.52
C GLU A 141 -15.64 29.33 -11.12
N GLU A 142 -16.38 29.09 -10.04
CA GLU A 142 -15.92 29.39 -8.67
C GLU A 142 -15.04 28.30 -8.03
N ASP A 143 -15.16 27.04 -8.46
CA ASP A 143 -14.36 25.90 -7.93
C ASP A 143 -14.14 24.83 -9.02
N GLN A 144 -13.38 25.20 -10.05
CA GLN A 144 -13.08 24.31 -11.18
C GLN A 144 -12.52 22.94 -10.76
N PRO A 145 -11.58 22.82 -9.78
CA PRO A 145 -11.09 21.53 -9.33
C PRO A 145 -12.20 20.61 -8.80
N ARG A 146 -13.14 21.15 -8.02
CA ARG A 146 -14.28 20.38 -7.51
C ARG A 146 -15.30 20.04 -8.59
N ILE A 147 -15.49 20.91 -9.58
CA ILE A 147 -16.30 20.58 -10.75
C ILE A 147 -15.68 19.41 -11.53
N CYS A 148 -14.38 19.46 -11.84
CA CYS A 148 -13.67 18.34 -12.47
C CYS A 148 -13.82 17.05 -11.64
N TYR A 149 -13.75 17.13 -10.32
CA TYR A 149 -14.00 15.97 -9.46
C TYR A 149 -15.41 15.38 -9.64
N LEU A 150 -16.45 16.21 -9.72
CA LEU A 150 -17.83 15.74 -9.95
C LEU A 150 -18.01 15.15 -11.35
N GLU A 151 -17.40 15.76 -12.38
CA GLU A 151 -17.38 15.20 -13.74
C GLU A 151 -16.66 13.85 -13.78
N GLY A 152 -15.56 13.71 -13.04
CA GLY A 152 -14.87 12.43 -12.87
C GLY A 152 -15.74 11.37 -12.20
N LEU A 153 -16.53 11.73 -11.19
CA LEU A 153 -17.50 10.80 -10.57
C LEU A 153 -18.59 10.36 -11.55
N LEU A 154 -19.12 11.26 -12.36
CA LEU A 154 -20.10 10.93 -13.41
C LEU A 154 -19.49 9.98 -14.45
N ALA A 155 -18.32 10.33 -15.00
CA ALA A 155 -17.62 9.50 -15.97
C ALA A 155 -17.29 8.11 -15.41
N GLN A 156 -16.86 8.03 -14.15
CA GLN A 156 -16.61 6.75 -13.48
C GLN A 156 -17.90 5.92 -13.36
N HIS A 157 -19.02 6.55 -13.03
CA HIS A 157 -20.32 5.89 -12.92
C HIS A 157 -20.80 5.35 -14.28
N GLU A 158 -20.56 6.09 -15.36
CA GLU A 158 -20.88 5.71 -16.74
C GLU A 158 -19.94 4.63 -17.30
N GLY A 159 -18.86 4.29 -16.58
CA GLY A 159 -17.85 3.31 -17.01
C GLY A 159 -16.74 3.89 -17.88
N GLU A 160 -16.73 5.21 -18.08
CA GLU A 160 -15.73 5.96 -18.85
C GLU A 160 -14.48 6.23 -18.00
N TYR A 161 -13.81 5.16 -17.57
CA TYR A 161 -12.71 5.22 -16.60
C TYR A 161 -11.50 6.05 -17.07
N HIS A 162 -11.26 6.15 -18.38
CA HIS A 162 -10.14 6.94 -18.91
C HIS A 162 -10.41 8.43 -18.72
N GLN A 163 -11.63 8.85 -19.05
CA GLN A 163 -12.06 10.23 -18.87
C GLN A 163 -12.15 10.58 -17.37
N ALA A 164 -12.61 9.64 -16.53
CA ALA A 164 -12.60 9.82 -15.08
C ALA A 164 -11.18 10.06 -14.53
N LEU A 165 -10.18 9.32 -15.03
CA LEU A 165 -8.78 9.52 -14.67
C LEU A 165 -8.27 10.91 -15.07
N GLU A 166 -8.59 11.39 -16.27
CA GLU A 166 -8.24 12.74 -16.71
C GLU A 166 -8.85 13.80 -15.78
N TYR A 167 -10.15 13.71 -15.52
CA TYR A 167 -10.85 14.63 -14.62
C TYR A 167 -10.29 14.65 -13.20
N TYR A 168 -10.02 13.47 -12.61
CA TYR A 168 -9.42 13.40 -11.29
C TYR A 168 -7.98 13.90 -11.26
N THR A 169 -7.22 13.75 -12.35
CA THR A 169 -5.88 14.31 -12.48
C THR A 169 -5.96 15.83 -12.44
N THR A 170 -6.82 16.45 -13.26
CA THR A 170 -7.02 17.91 -13.25
C THR A 170 -7.52 18.43 -11.90
N ALA A 171 -8.44 17.70 -11.24
CA ALA A 171 -8.92 18.06 -9.90
C ALA A 171 -7.77 18.05 -8.87
N ALA A 172 -6.95 17.00 -8.86
CA ALA A 172 -5.83 16.86 -7.95
C ALA A 172 -4.70 17.86 -8.23
N GLU A 173 -4.45 18.22 -9.50
CA GLU A 173 -3.50 19.28 -9.86
C GLU A 173 -3.97 20.66 -9.39
N GLY A 174 -5.28 20.94 -9.48
CA GLY A 174 -5.87 22.19 -9.05
C GLY A 174 -5.93 22.35 -7.53
N ASN A 175 -6.04 21.25 -6.77
CA ASN A 175 -5.95 21.25 -5.32
C ASN A 175 -5.30 19.96 -4.79
N PRO A 176 -3.95 19.94 -4.67
CA PRO A 176 -3.21 18.73 -4.29
C PRO A 176 -3.49 18.23 -2.87
N ASP A 177 -3.89 19.12 -1.96
CA ASP A 177 -4.11 18.80 -0.55
C ASP A 177 -5.53 18.27 -0.28
N GLU A 178 -6.45 18.34 -1.25
CA GLU A 178 -7.79 17.78 -1.10
C GLU A 178 -7.75 16.25 -1.14
N THR A 179 -7.86 15.66 0.06
CA THR A 179 -7.78 14.23 0.32
C THR A 179 -8.72 13.41 -0.57
N ARG A 180 -9.93 13.92 -0.84
CA ARG A 180 -10.92 13.20 -1.63
C ARG A 180 -10.53 13.09 -3.10
N PHE A 181 -9.81 14.07 -3.65
CA PHE A 181 -9.32 14.06 -5.02
C PHE A 181 -8.19 13.04 -5.15
N GLN A 182 -7.22 13.10 -4.22
CA GLN A 182 -6.12 12.15 -4.15
C GLN A 182 -6.59 10.70 -3.97
N PHE A 183 -7.62 10.47 -3.15
CA PHE A 183 -8.19 9.14 -2.98
C PHE A 183 -8.80 8.57 -4.26
N ARG A 184 -9.57 9.38 -5.02
CA ARG A 184 -10.16 8.93 -6.29
C ARG A 184 -9.10 8.72 -7.36
N LEU A 185 -8.11 9.60 -7.43
CA LEU A 185 -6.97 9.46 -8.34
C LEU A 185 -6.18 8.17 -8.05
N GLY A 186 -5.88 7.90 -6.79
CA GLY A 186 -5.21 6.65 -6.37
C GLY A 186 -6.04 5.41 -6.69
N TYR A 187 -7.36 5.49 -6.53
CA TYR A 187 -8.27 4.41 -6.92
C TYR A 187 -8.27 4.14 -8.43
N MET A 188 -8.30 5.18 -9.26
CA MET A 188 -8.17 5.02 -10.71
C MET A 188 -6.81 4.43 -11.10
N HIS A 189 -5.71 4.95 -10.55
CA HIS A 189 -4.38 4.41 -10.84
C HIS A 189 -4.26 2.94 -10.45
N SER A 190 -4.82 2.53 -9.31
CA SER A 190 -4.88 1.14 -8.89
C SER A 190 -5.68 0.27 -9.87
N LEU A 191 -6.83 0.76 -10.37
CA LEU A 191 -7.64 0.05 -11.37
C LEU A 191 -6.88 -0.15 -12.70
N TYR A 192 -6.05 0.82 -13.08
CA TYR A 192 -5.20 0.77 -14.28
C TYR A 192 -3.86 0.05 -14.10
N GLY A 193 -3.58 -0.53 -12.92
CA GLY A 193 -2.33 -1.22 -12.63
C GLY A 193 -1.10 -0.29 -12.53
N GLN A 194 -1.32 1.01 -12.32
CA GLN A 194 -0.25 2.01 -12.11
C GLN A 194 0.04 2.11 -10.61
N GLU A 195 0.62 1.06 -10.04
CA GLU A 195 0.76 0.86 -8.59
C GLU A 195 1.57 1.96 -7.90
N GLU A 196 2.70 2.39 -8.47
CA GLU A 196 3.53 3.44 -7.88
C GLU A 196 2.78 4.78 -7.80
N ARG A 197 2.00 5.11 -8.82
CA ARG A 197 1.18 6.34 -8.85
C ARG A 197 0.02 6.23 -7.87
N ALA A 198 -0.58 5.05 -7.72
CA ALA A 198 -1.62 4.80 -6.73
C ALA A 198 -1.08 4.95 -5.30
N ILE A 199 0.11 4.40 -5.02
CA ILE A 199 0.80 4.54 -3.74
C ILE A 199 1.10 6.01 -3.45
N GLU A 200 1.60 6.78 -4.43
CA GLU A 200 1.86 8.21 -4.27
C GLU A 200 0.59 8.99 -3.90
N ALA A 201 -0.49 8.81 -4.65
CA ALA A 201 -1.76 9.47 -4.38
C ALA A 201 -2.35 9.08 -3.00
N TYR A 202 -2.30 7.80 -2.62
CA TYR A 202 -2.77 7.39 -1.29
C TYR A 202 -1.87 7.87 -0.15
N ARG A 203 -0.56 8.02 -0.36
CA ARG A 203 0.34 8.63 0.64
C ARG A 203 -0.01 10.10 0.90
N MET A 204 -0.49 10.84 -0.11
CA MET A 204 -1.00 12.20 0.11
C MET A 204 -2.19 12.22 1.08
N CYS A 205 -3.02 11.17 1.07
CA CYS A 205 -4.16 11.06 2.00
C CYS A 205 -3.74 10.83 3.47
N GLN A 206 -2.51 10.37 3.74
CA GLN A 206 -2.01 10.13 5.10
C GLN A 206 -1.91 11.43 5.92
N ARG A 207 -1.80 12.58 5.25
CA ARG A 207 -1.72 13.91 5.89
C ARG A 207 -3.08 14.43 6.36
N SER A 208 -4.17 13.73 6.04
CA SER A 208 -5.51 14.14 6.43
C SER A 208 -5.71 14.02 7.94
N THR A 209 -6.23 15.09 8.54
CA THR A 209 -6.85 15.06 9.87
C THR A 209 -8.35 15.37 9.75
N PRO A 210 -9.24 14.49 10.23
CA PRO A 210 -9.00 13.11 10.68
C PRO A 210 -8.45 12.18 9.60
N LEU A 211 -7.88 11.04 10.02
CA LEU A 211 -7.27 10.07 9.10
C LEU A 211 -8.31 9.52 8.10
N TYR A 212 -7.97 9.55 6.81
CA TYR A 212 -8.83 8.98 5.77
C TYR A 212 -8.65 7.46 5.67
N ALA A 213 -9.43 6.73 6.48
CA ALA A 213 -9.26 5.29 6.69
C ALA A 213 -9.29 4.46 5.38
N HIS A 214 -10.20 4.78 4.45
CA HIS A 214 -10.32 4.05 3.18
C HIS A 214 -9.05 4.12 2.32
N ALA A 215 -8.36 5.26 2.29
CA ALA A 215 -7.09 5.40 1.57
C ALA A 215 -5.98 4.56 2.24
N MET A 216 -5.91 4.56 3.58
CA MET A 216 -4.90 3.79 4.31
C MET A 216 -5.11 2.28 4.16
N ILE A 217 -6.37 1.84 4.13
CA ILE A 217 -6.68 0.44 3.81
C ILE A 217 -6.17 0.08 2.42
N ASN A 218 -6.49 0.86 1.39
CA ASN A 218 -6.08 0.57 0.02
C ASN A 218 -4.56 0.64 -0.14
N LEU A 219 -3.89 1.60 0.51
CA LEU A 219 -2.44 1.70 0.55
C LEU A 219 -1.80 0.47 1.21
N GLY A 220 -2.38 -0.01 2.31
CA GLY A 220 -1.94 -1.23 2.99
C GLY A 220 -2.02 -2.45 2.07
N VAL A 221 -3.12 -2.60 1.33
CA VAL A 221 -3.30 -3.69 0.37
C VAL A 221 -2.26 -3.61 -0.75
N LEU A 222 -2.00 -2.42 -1.30
CA LEU A 222 -0.94 -2.25 -2.32
C LEU A 222 0.45 -2.58 -1.77
N TYR A 223 0.73 -2.30 -0.50
CA TYR A 223 1.99 -2.72 0.11
C TYR A 223 2.05 -4.23 0.34
N GLU A 224 0.97 -4.90 0.74
CA GLU A 224 0.93 -6.36 0.82
C GLU A 224 1.17 -7.01 -0.55
N ASP A 225 0.55 -6.48 -1.60
CA ASP A 225 0.74 -6.94 -2.98
C ASP A 225 2.20 -6.78 -3.43
N ALA A 226 2.88 -5.74 -2.92
CA ALA A 226 4.32 -5.51 -3.14
C ALA A 226 5.24 -6.24 -2.13
N GLU A 227 4.71 -7.15 -1.30
CA GLU A 227 5.43 -7.89 -0.24
C GLU A 227 6.09 -6.99 0.83
N ARG A 228 5.62 -5.75 0.96
CA ARG A 228 6.06 -4.73 1.92
C ARG A 228 5.21 -4.78 3.18
N PHE A 229 5.28 -5.91 3.89
CA PHE A 229 4.37 -6.21 5.00
C PHE A 229 4.51 -5.22 6.17
N GLU A 230 5.71 -4.72 6.47
CA GLU A 230 5.93 -3.71 7.50
C GLU A 230 5.16 -2.41 7.23
N GLU A 231 5.20 -1.92 5.98
CA GLU A 231 4.45 -0.72 5.60
C GLU A 231 2.93 -0.97 5.58
N ALA A 232 2.49 -2.16 5.16
CA ALA A 232 1.08 -2.54 5.22
C ALA A 232 0.55 -2.56 6.67
N ILE A 233 1.27 -3.23 7.57
CA ILE A 233 0.98 -3.28 9.00
C ILE A 233 0.90 -1.87 9.59
N THR A 234 1.81 -0.96 9.19
CA THR A 234 1.79 0.43 9.61
C THR A 234 0.50 1.13 9.18
N CYS A 235 0.06 0.95 7.93
CA CYS A 235 -1.19 1.52 7.42
C CYS A 235 -2.41 1.03 8.22
N TYR A 236 -2.52 -0.28 8.46
CA TYR A 236 -3.64 -0.85 9.21
C TYR A 236 -3.64 -0.44 10.68
N ARG A 237 -2.45 -0.37 11.30
CA ARG A 237 -2.33 0.17 12.65
C ARG A 237 -2.78 1.62 12.70
N LEU A 238 -2.39 2.48 11.76
CA LEU A 238 -2.87 3.88 11.75
C LEU A 238 -4.40 3.97 11.76
N VAL A 239 -5.09 3.15 10.95
CA VAL A 239 -6.56 3.08 10.95
C VAL A 239 -7.10 2.64 12.31
N LEU A 240 -6.49 1.62 12.94
CA LEU A 240 -6.93 1.13 14.25
C LEU A 240 -6.62 2.07 15.41
N HIS A 241 -5.59 2.92 15.30
CA HIS A 241 -5.33 3.98 16.29
C HIS A 241 -6.44 5.05 16.24
N SER A 242 -6.93 5.39 15.04
CA SER A 242 -8.03 6.34 14.88
C SER A 242 -9.41 5.70 15.17
N ASN A 243 -9.60 4.44 14.80
CA ASN A 243 -10.82 3.68 15.02
C ASN A 243 -10.50 2.23 15.40
N ALA A 244 -10.41 1.96 16.70
CA ALA A 244 -10.07 0.64 17.25
C ALA A 244 -11.06 -0.47 16.83
N ASN A 245 -12.28 -0.10 16.44
CA ASN A 245 -13.34 -1.02 16.03
C ASN A 245 -13.45 -1.23 14.51
N HIS A 246 -12.50 -0.72 13.72
CA HIS A 246 -12.52 -0.86 12.27
C HIS A 246 -12.29 -2.33 11.83
N GLY A 247 -13.36 -3.02 11.44
CA GLY A 247 -13.35 -4.46 11.14
C GLY A 247 -12.36 -4.88 10.04
N ARG A 248 -12.36 -4.19 8.89
CA ARG A 248 -11.45 -4.51 7.77
C ARG A 248 -9.97 -4.34 8.14
N ALA A 249 -9.61 -3.21 8.74
CA ALA A 249 -8.24 -2.96 9.23
C ALA A 249 -7.74 -4.06 10.18
N ARG A 250 -8.58 -4.53 11.11
CA ARG A 250 -8.21 -5.62 12.02
C ARG A 250 -8.00 -6.94 11.30
N LEU A 251 -8.81 -7.25 10.30
CA LEU A 251 -8.67 -8.45 9.48
C LEU A 251 -7.35 -8.40 8.70
N TYR A 252 -7.13 -7.32 7.93
CA TYR A 252 -5.93 -7.18 7.11
C TYR A 252 -4.65 -7.07 7.94
N LEU A 253 -4.69 -6.46 9.13
CA LEU A 253 -3.54 -6.46 10.04
C LEU A 253 -3.11 -7.89 10.41
N ARG A 254 -4.08 -8.76 10.76
CA ARG A 254 -3.78 -10.16 11.11
C ARG A 254 -3.21 -10.93 9.92
N ASP A 255 -3.78 -10.72 8.74
CA ASP A 255 -3.32 -11.37 7.51
C ASP A 255 -1.90 -10.93 7.14
N ALA A 256 -1.60 -9.63 7.27
CA ALA A 256 -0.27 -9.07 7.01
C ALA A 256 0.77 -9.55 8.04
N GLU A 257 0.43 -9.57 9.34
CA GLU A 257 1.32 -10.07 10.40
C GLU A 257 1.61 -11.58 10.24
N ALA A 258 0.61 -12.37 9.84
CA ALA A 258 0.80 -13.79 9.55
C ALA A 258 1.69 -14.00 8.31
N SER A 259 1.50 -13.19 7.26
CA SER A 259 2.29 -13.24 6.04
C SER A 259 3.75 -12.84 6.28
N GLN A 260 3.97 -11.79 7.09
CA GLN A 260 5.30 -11.41 7.57
C GLN A 260 5.96 -12.57 8.32
N SER A 261 5.25 -13.18 9.28
CA SER A 261 5.79 -14.30 10.06
C SER A 261 6.12 -15.53 9.20
N MET A 262 5.37 -15.82 8.12
CA MET A 262 5.70 -16.91 7.20
C MET A 262 6.92 -16.63 6.33
N TYR A 263 7.12 -15.38 5.91
CA TYR A 263 8.31 -14.98 5.14
C TYR A 263 9.60 -14.94 6.00
N TYR A 264 9.45 -14.68 7.30
CA TYR A 264 10.56 -14.60 8.25
C TYR A 264 10.96 -15.93 8.91
N ASP A 265 10.13 -16.99 8.89
CA ASP A 265 10.35 -18.18 9.73
C ASP A 265 10.09 -19.53 9.03
N ARG A 266 11.15 -20.10 8.40
CA ARG A 266 11.50 -21.55 8.42
C ARG A 266 12.71 -21.90 7.58
N ASP A 267 12.85 -21.32 6.39
CA ASP A 267 13.86 -21.79 5.43
C ASP A 267 15.18 -21.05 5.59
N LYS A 268 15.15 -19.72 5.78
CA LYS A 268 16.37 -18.94 6.10
C LYS A 268 16.98 -19.30 7.45
N GLU A 269 16.19 -19.56 8.48
CA GLU A 269 16.73 -19.94 9.79
C GLU A 269 17.30 -21.36 9.76
N LYS A 270 16.63 -22.35 9.14
CA LYS A 270 17.20 -23.69 8.96
C LYS A 270 18.44 -23.69 8.08
N GLU A 271 18.45 -22.90 7.01
CA GLU A 271 19.61 -22.79 6.13
C GLU A 271 20.77 -22.08 6.83
N ASN A 272 20.51 -21.00 7.56
CA ASN A 272 21.53 -20.32 8.35
C ASN A 272 22.05 -21.22 9.47
N VAL A 273 21.18 -21.91 10.22
CA VAL A 273 21.60 -22.84 11.28
C VAL A 273 22.40 -24.01 10.69
N ARG A 274 21.98 -24.59 9.56
CA ARG A 274 22.73 -25.65 8.86
C ARG A 274 24.07 -25.14 8.34
N LYS A 275 24.11 -23.94 7.73
CA LYS A 275 25.34 -23.32 7.23
C LYS A 275 26.31 -23.01 8.38
N HIS A 276 25.82 -22.45 9.48
CA HIS A 276 26.62 -22.19 10.69
C HIS A 276 27.17 -23.49 11.31
N GLN A 277 26.37 -24.57 11.35
CA GLN A 277 26.84 -25.88 11.83
C GLN A 277 27.92 -26.47 10.92
N VAL A 278 27.77 -26.36 9.59
CA VAL A 278 28.78 -26.86 8.64
C VAL A 278 30.09 -26.08 8.74
N LEU A 279 30.03 -24.75 8.93
CA LEU A 279 31.23 -23.91 9.06
C LEU A 279 32.01 -24.19 10.36
N GLN A 280 31.38 -24.75 11.39
CA GLN A 280 32.04 -25.13 12.65
C GLN A 280 32.73 -26.50 12.61
N ILE A 281 32.56 -27.28 11.53
CA ILE A 281 33.19 -28.61 11.41
C ILE A 281 34.73 -28.45 11.41
N PRO A 282 35.46 -29.16 12.29
CA PRO A 282 36.92 -29.14 12.30
C PRO A 282 37.50 -29.72 11.02
N VAL A 283 38.52 -29.07 10.46
CA VAL A 283 39.22 -29.57 9.25
C VAL A 283 39.93 -30.92 9.48
N THR A 284 40.10 -31.32 10.74
CA THR A 284 40.68 -32.63 11.15
C THR A 284 39.74 -33.81 10.92
N GLU A 285 38.44 -33.58 10.74
CA GLU A 285 37.47 -34.64 10.44
C GLU A 285 37.59 -35.16 9.01
N PHE A 286 38.32 -34.45 8.15
CA PHE A 286 38.49 -34.81 6.74
C PHE A 286 39.79 -35.57 6.50
N GLU A 287 39.74 -36.56 5.60
CA GLU A 287 40.90 -37.34 5.15
C GLU A 287 41.83 -36.49 4.28
N LEU A 288 42.67 -35.72 4.93
CA LEU A 288 43.67 -34.86 4.31
C LEU A 288 45.06 -35.49 4.34
N SER A 289 45.85 -35.24 3.29
CA SER A 289 47.25 -35.64 3.29
C SER A 289 48.00 -34.99 4.46
N VAL A 290 49.07 -35.65 4.93
CA VAL A 290 49.91 -35.16 6.04
C VAL A 290 50.45 -33.74 5.73
N ARG A 291 50.69 -33.45 4.44
CA ARG A 291 51.12 -32.13 3.97
C ARG A 291 50.03 -31.07 4.15
N SER A 292 48.82 -31.34 3.63
CA SER A 292 47.68 -30.42 3.71
C SER A 292 47.30 -30.12 5.16
N ARG A 293 47.30 -31.13 6.05
CA ARG A 293 47.03 -30.93 7.49
C ARG A 293 48.08 -30.07 8.18
N ASN A 294 49.36 -30.34 7.95
CA ASN A 294 50.45 -29.57 8.55
C ASN A 294 50.48 -28.12 8.05
N CYS A 295 50.07 -27.87 6.80
CA CYS A 295 49.94 -26.53 6.27
C CYS A 295 48.75 -25.79 6.89
N LEU A 296 47.55 -26.38 6.92
CA LEU A 296 46.35 -25.76 7.50
C LEU A 296 46.55 -25.42 8.99
N GLN A 297 47.18 -26.32 9.76
CA GLN A 297 47.48 -26.10 11.18
C GLN A 297 48.46 -24.93 11.38
N LYS A 298 49.47 -24.79 10.53
CA LYS A 298 50.42 -23.66 10.58
C LYS A 298 49.82 -22.34 10.14
N MET A 299 48.75 -22.38 9.35
CA MET A 299 47.98 -21.21 8.92
C MET A 299 46.90 -20.80 9.93
N GLY A 300 46.76 -21.54 11.05
CA GLY A 300 45.72 -21.27 12.05
C GLY A 300 44.31 -21.58 11.58
N ILE A 301 44.16 -22.42 10.54
CA ILE A 301 42.87 -22.82 9.99
C ILE A 301 42.43 -24.09 10.73
N HIS A 302 41.40 -23.96 11.56
CA HIS A 302 40.93 -25.05 12.41
C HIS A 302 39.54 -25.55 11.99
N THR A 303 38.73 -24.69 11.38
CA THR A 303 37.36 -25.00 10.95
C THR A 303 37.16 -24.77 9.45
N LEU A 304 36.08 -25.33 8.90
CA LEU A 304 35.66 -25.02 7.52
C LEU A 304 35.37 -23.53 7.34
N GLY A 305 34.87 -22.84 8.37
CA GLY A 305 34.65 -21.39 8.35
C GLY A 305 35.94 -20.60 8.15
N ASP A 306 37.03 -20.99 8.82
CA ASP A 306 38.34 -20.37 8.64
C ASP A 306 38.88 -20.57 7.23
N LEU A 307 38.56 -21.72 6.61
CA LEU A 307 39.02 -22.09 5.28
C LEU A 307 38.28 -21.33 4.18
N VAL A 308 36.97 -21.14 4.33
CA VAL A 308 36.12 -20.39 3.38
C VAL A 308 36.48 -18.90 3.35
N ASN A 309 36.99 -18.36 4.46
CA ASN A 309 37.47 -16.97 4.57
C ASN A 309 38.87 -16.75 3.97
N LYS A 310 39.49 -17.77 3.37
CA LYS A 310 40.80 -17.67 2.72
C LYS A 310 40.69 -17.80 1.21
N SER A 311 41.39 -16.93 0.50
CA SER A 311 41.50 -17.00 -0.96
C SER A 311 42.46 -18.11 -1.39
N GLU A 312 42.27 -18.63 -2.58
CA GLU A 312 43.17 -19.64 -3.17
C GLU A 312 44.60 -19.12 -3.32
N ALA A 313 44.74 -17.83 -3.64
CA ALA A 313 46.02 -17.15 -3.74
C ALA A 313 46.76 -17.09 -2.39
N GLU A 314 46.04 -16.85 -1.28
CA GLU A 314 46.62 -16.89 0.07
C GLU A 314 47.11 -18.29 0.45
N LEU A 315 46.35 -19.33 0.11
CA LEU A 315 46.72 -20.72 0.38
C LEU A 315 47.98 -21.13 -0.40
N LEU A 316 48.05 -20.78 -1.70
CA LEU A 316 49.21 -21.07 -2.56
C LEU A 316 50.46 -20.26 -2.21
N SER A 317 50.31 -19.11 -1.56
CA SER A 317 51.46 -18.30 -1.12
C SER A 317 52.26 -18.95 0.02
N TYR A 318 51.70 -19.95 0.70
CA TYR A 318 52.31 -20.55 1.88
C TYR A 318 53.37 -21.59 1.54
N LYS A 319 54.51 -21.55 2.25
CA LYS A 319 55.65 -22.45 2.01
C LYS A 319 55.26 -23.92 2.18
N ASN A 320 55.49 -24.73 1.15
CA ASN A 320 55.16 -26.15 1.06
C ASN A 320 53.66 -26.49 0.89
N PHE A 321 52.81 -25.50 0.62
CA PHE A 321 51.47 -25.73 0.11
C PHE A 321 51.53 -25.76 -1.42
N GLY A 322 50.92 -26.78 -2.05
CA GLY A 322 51.02 -26.98 -3.50
C GLY A 322 49.69 -27.36 -4.13
N GLU A 323 49.66 -27.43 -5.45
CA GLU A 323 48.45 -27.65 -6.26
C GLU A 323 47.66 -28.90 -5.83
N THR A 324 48.37 -29.96 -5.44
CA THR A 324 47.75 -31.21 -4.94
C THR A 324 46.99 -31.01 -3.62
N SER A 325 47.52 -30.19 -2.70
CA SER A 325 46.86 -29.82 -1.45
C SER A 325 45.66 -28.90 -1.68
N LEU A 326 45.74 -28.02 -2.68
CA LEU A 326 44.62 -27.15 -3.08
C LEU A 326 43.46 -27.96 -3.67
N GLN A 327 43.76 -28.95 -4.51
CA GLN A 327 42.76 -29.86 -5.08
C GLN A 327 42.07 -30.71 -3.99
N GLU A 328 42.81 -31.17 -2.97
CA GLU A 328 42.24 -31.86 -1.80
C GLU A 328 41.24 -30.97 -1.05
N ILE A 329 41.59 -29.69 -0.83
CA ILE A 329 40.73 -28.72 -0.14
C ILE A 329 39.49 -28.38 -0.97
N ARG A 330 39.64 -28.16 -2.28
CA ARG A 330 38.49 -27.96 -3.20
C ARG A 330 37.53 -29.15 -3.16
N LYS A 331 38.05 -30.37 -3.12
CA LYS A 331 37.23 -31.60 -3.06
C LYS A 331 36.37 -31.65 -1.79
N ILE A 332 36.94 -31.27 -0.64
CA ILE A 332 36.22 -31.23 0.65
C ILE A 332 35.13 -30.15 0.65
N LEU A 333 35.46 -28.94 0.19
CA LEU A 333 34.51 -27.84 0.15
C LEU A 333 33.35 -28.15 -0.81
N ASN A 334 33.63 -28.72 -1.99
CA ASN A 334 32.60 -29.17 -2.92
C ASN A 334 31.69 -30.26 -2.35
N GLN A 335 32.22 -31.20 -1.55
CA GLN A 335 31.42 -32.21 -0.85
C GLN A 335 30.42 -31.61 0.15
N LYS A 336 30.72 -30.42 0.70
CA LYS A 336 29.85 -29.67 1.61
C LYS A 336 29.14 -28.49 0.94
N LYS A 337 29.20 -28.40 -0.40
CA LYS A 337 28.62 -27.31 -1.21
C LYS A 337 29.16 -25.91 -0.86
N LEU A 338 30.39 -25.81 -0.36
CA LEU A 338 31.08 -24.56 -0.03
C LEU A 338 32.16 -24.24 -1.08
N ARG A 339 32.59 -22.98 -1.17
CA ARG A 339 33.69 -22.55 -2.05
C ARG A 339 34.76 -21.75 -1.29
N LEU A 340 36.01 -21.82 -1.76
CA LEU A 340 37.09 -20.97 -1.25
C LEU A 340 36.81 -19.51 -1.63
N GLY A 341 36.97 -18.59 -0.67
CA GLY A 341 36.71 -17.17 -0.88
C GLY A 341 35.22 -16.78 -0.83
N GLU A 342 34.28 -17.68 -0.53
CA GLU A 342 32.85 -17.32 -0.40
C GLU A 342 32.59 -16.32 0.74
N GLY A 343 33.49 -16.23 1.74
CA GLY A 343 33.47 -15.20 2.79
C GLY A 343 34.14 -13.88 2.39
N VAL A 344 34.87 -13.85 1.27
CA VAL A 344 35.52 -12.64 0.73
C VAL A 344 34.62 -12.13 -0.40
N ARG A 345 33.81 -11.11 -0.12
CA ARG A 345 32.94 -10.49 -1.12
C ARG A 345 33.73 -10.11 -2.37
N SER A 346 33.40 -10.75 -3.48
CA SER A 346 33.62 -10.25 -4.83
C SER A 346 32.30 -10.34 -5.59
N ASP A 347 31.74 -9.18 -5.92
CA ASP A 347 30.69 -9.03 -6.92
C ASP A 347 31.16 -9.63 -8.25
N ASP A 348 30.44 -10.59 -8.81
CA ASP A 348 30.06 -10.61 -10.24
C ASP A 348 29.33 -11.90 -10.69
N THR A 349 28.18 -11.66 -11.34
CA THR A 349 27.60 -12.38 -12.50
C THR A 349 27.18 -13.85 -12.38
N PHE A 350 25.86 -14.08 -12.41
CA PHE A 350 25.26 -15.36 -12.84
C PHE A 350 24.60 -15.16 -14.22
N LEU A 351 25.14 -15.84 -15.22
CA LEU A 351 24.55 -16.09 -16.54
C LEU A 351 24.39 -17.60 -16.65
N LEU A 352 23.18 -18.08 -16.97
CA LEU A 352 22.94 -19.48 -17.37
C LEU A 352 22.06 -19.52 -18.62
N SER A 353 22.48 -20.37 -19.56
CA SER A 353 21.92 -20.62 -20.88
C SER A 353 20.94 -21.79 -20.90
N VAL A 354 20.02 -21.73 -21.87
CA VAL A 354 18.83 -22.55 -22.09
C VAL A 354 19.13 -23.83 -22.90
N GLU A 355 18.28 -24.87 -22.73
CA GLU A 355 17.65 -25.71 -23.81
C GLU A 355 17.36 -27.19 -23.44
N GLY A 356 17.65 -27.66 -22.22
CA GLY A 356 17.42 -29.08 -21.83
C GLY A 356 16.31 -29.36 -20.80
N GLU A 357 15.78 -28.36 -20.09
CA GLU A 357 15.05 -28.55 -18.82
C GLU A 357 13.50 -28.50 -18.90
N ALA A 358 12.93 -28.10 -20.04
CA ALA A 358 11.48 -27.85 -20.16
C ALA A 358 10.61 -29.08 -19.83
N ALA A 359 11.09 -30.31 -20.05
CA ALA A 359 10.32 -31.52 -19.76
C ALA A 359 10.25 -31.90 -18.27
N SER A 360 11.23 -31.47 -17.46
CA SER A 360 11.25 -31.73 -16.01
C SER A 360 10.40 -30.73 -15.24
N LEU A 361 10.27 -29.49 -15.75
CA LEU A 361 9.57 -28.38 -15.11
C LEU A 361 8.04 -28.56 -15.11
N LEU A 362 7.48 -29.35 -16.03
CA LEU A 362 6.02 -29.50 -16.19
C LEU A 362 5.36 -30.25 -15.02
N GLY A 363 6.09 -31.16 -14.37
CA GLY A 363 5.61 -31.93 -13.22
C GLY A 363 5.83 -31.22 -11.87
N GLU A 364 6.42 -30.03 -11.89
CA GLU A 364 6.64 -29.26 -10.66
C GLU A 364 5.33 -28.64 -10.15
N PRO A 365 5.15 -28.57 -8.82
CA PRO A 365 4.01 -27.89 -8.24
C PRO A 365 4.06 -26.38 -8.54
N VAL A 366 2.89 -25.78 -8.79
CA VAL A 366 2.76 -24.33 -9.07
C VAL A 366 3.26 -23.46 -7.93
N SER A 367 3.31 -23.99 -6.70
CA SER A 367 3.89 -23.30 -5.54
C SER A 367 5.38 -22.92 -5.74
N LEU A 368 6.12 -23.64 -6.59
CA LEU A 368 7.52 -23.31 -6.91
C LEU A 368 7.67 -22.09 -7.82
N LEU A 369 6.59 -21.60 -8.44
CA LEU A 369 6.63 -20.38 -9.25
C LEU A 369 6.71 -19.10 -8.41
N GLU A 370 6.63 -19.19 -7.07
CA GLU A 370 6.66 -18.05 -6.15
C GLU A 370 5.70 -16.95 -6.61
N LEU A 371 4.46 -17.35 -6.88
CA LEU A 371 3.39 -16.44 -7.29
C LEU A 371 2.90 -15.64 -6.08
N SER A 372 2.37 -14.44 -6.31
CA SER A 372 1.69 -13.63 -5.31
C SER A 372 0.56 -14.41 -4.63
N SER A 373 0.21 -14.01 -3.41
CA SER A 373 -0.88 -14.63 -2.64
C SER A 373 -2.22 -14.61 -3.39
N ARG A 374 -2.46 -13.58 -4.22
CA ARG A 374 -3.62 -13.45 -5.10
C ARG A 374 -3.60 -14.50 -6.20
N SER A 375 -2.47 -14.66 -6.88
CA SER A 375 -2.28 -15.64 -7.93
C SER A 375 -2.37 -17.07 -7.38
N GLN A 376 -1.73 -17.36 -6.24
CA GLN A 376 -1.83 -18.67 -5.56
C GLN A 376 -3.26 -19.03 -5.17
N ARG A 377 -4.01 -18.11 -4.53
CA ARG A 377 -5.42 -18.34 -4.17
C ARG A 377 -6.33 -18.58 -5.38
N CYS A 378 -5.95 -18.08 -6.56
CA CYS A 378 -6.64 -18.39 -7.81
C CYS A 378 -6.32 -19.80 -8.28
N MET A 379 -5.04 -20.21 -8.24
CA MET A 379 -4.60 -21.57 -8.58
C MET A 379 -5.26 -22.61 -7.70
N ASP A 380 -5.31 -22.38 -6.38
CA ASP A 380 -5.98 -23.25 -5.41
C ASP A 380 -7.48 -23.41 -5.73
N ARG A 381 -8.14 -22.30 -6.12
CA ARG A 381 -9.58 -22.30 -6.43
C ARG A 381 -9.89 -23.04 -7.73
N LEU A 382 -9.00 -22.94 -8.71
CA LEU A 382 -9.12 -23.62 -10.00
C LEU A 382 -8.59 -25.07 -9.98
N GLY A 383 -8.07 -25.53 -8.84
CA GLY A 383 -7.50 -26.87 -8.68
C GLY A 383 -6.24 -27.07 -9.53
N ILE A 384 -5.45 -26.02 -9.71
CA ILE A 384 -4.22 -26.04 -10.51
C ILE A 384 -3.07 -26.37 -9.56
N GLU A 385 -2.62 -27.63 -9.57
CA GLU A 385 -1.58 -28.11 -8.67
C GLU A 385 -0.19 -28.10 -9.33
N THR A 386 -0.12 -28.35 -10.64
CA THR A 386 1.15 -28.45 -11.38
C THR A 386 1.31 -27.38 -12.46
N ILE A 387 2.57 -27.08 -12.83
CA ILE A 387 2.89 -26.15 -13.92
C ILE A 387 2.25 -26.63 -15.24
N SER A 388 2.16 -27.95 -15.46
CA SER A 388 1.41 -28.54 -16.57
C SER A 388 -0.08 -28.17 -16.55
N ASP A 389 -0.74 -28.24 -15.40
CA ASP A 389 -2.17 -27.87 -15.28
C ASP A 389 -2.39 -26.39 -15.59
N LEU A 390 -1.45 -25.54 -15.17
CA LEU A 390 -1.48 -24.10 -15.41
C LEU A 390 -1.33 -23.78 -16.90
N MET A 391 -0.42 -24.45 -17.59
CA MET A 391 -0.18 -24.26 -19.03
C MET A 391 -1.38 -24.67 -19.90
N GLN A 392 -2.26 -25.54 -19.40
CA GLN A 392 -3.47 -25.97 -20.12
C GLN A 392 -4.65 -24.97 -20.01
N ARG A 393 -4.52 -23.92 -19.17
CA ARG A 393 -5.58 -22.93 -18.95
C ARG A 393 -5.48 -21.77 -19.93
N ASN A 394 -6.64 -21.25 -20.32
CA ASN A 394 -6.74 -20.06 -21.14
C ASN A 394 -6.64 -18.79 -20.27
N GLU A 395 -6.02 -17.74 -20.81
CA GLU A 395 -5.90 -16.43 -20.18
C GLU A 395 -7.27 -15.84 -19.79
N LEU A 396 -8.26 -16.00 -20.67
CA LEU A 396 -9.63 -15.54 -20.42
C LEU A 396 -10.28 -16.25 -19.23
N GLU A 397 -9.96 -17.52 -19.02
CA GLU A 397 -10.47 -18.32 -17.91
C GLU A 397 -9.87 -17.84 -16.58
N LEU A 398 -8.57 -17.54 -16.57
CA LEU A 398 -7.88 -17.01 -15.39
C LEU A 398 -8.39 -15.62 -15.00
N VAL A 399 -8.50 -14.69 -15.97
CA VAL A 399 -8.95 -13.30 -15.73
C VAL A 399 -10.43 -13.22 -15.33
N SER A 400 -11.24 -14.21 -15.70
CA SER A 400 -12.65 -14.27 -15.27
C SER A 400 -12.82 -14.56 -13.77
N GLN A 401 -11.76 -14.96 -13.06
CA GLN A 401 -11.85 -15.31 -11.65
C GLN A 401 -11.94 -14.09 -10.73
N LYS A 402 -12.80 -14.21 -9.71
CA LYS A 402 -12.97 -13.18 -8.68
C LYS A 402 -11.63 -12.87 -8.00
N ASN A 403 -11.24 -11.59 -8.02
CA ASN A 403 -9.96 -11.11 -7.52
C ASN A 403 -8.76 -11.73 -8.25
N PHE A 404 -8.84 -12.01 -9.55
CA PHE A 404 -7.69 -12.31 -10.42
C PHE A 404 -7.76 -11.37 -11.61
N GLY A 405 -6.79 -10.45 -11.69
CA GLY A 405 -6.80 -9.37 -12.68
C GLY A 405 -5.75 -9.58 -13.77
N VAL A 406 -5.68 -8.63 -14.69
CA VAL A 406 -4.65 -8.60 -15.75
C VAL A 406 -3.23 -8.52 -15.14
N THR A 407 -3.07 -7.93 -13.95
CA THR A 407 -1.80 -7.90 -13.20
C THR A 407 -1.35 -9.29 -12.76
N SER A 408 -2.24 -10.06 -12.14
CA SER A 408 -2.00 -11.48 -11.77
C SER A 408 -1.74 -12.36 -12.98
N LEU A 409 -2.44 -12.10 -14.11
CA LEU A 409 -2.16 -12.81 -15.36
C LEU A 409 -0.75 -12.50 -15.89
N ASN A 410 -0.35 -11.24 -15.91
CA ASN A 410 0.98 -10.82 -16.38
C ASN A 410 2.09 -11.34 -15.46
N GLU A 411 1.86 -11.40 -14.16
CA GLU A 411 2.76 -12.03 -13.19
C GLU A 411 2.96 -13.52 -13.52
N VAL A 412 1.88 -14.27 -13.71
CA VAL A 412 1.93 -15.70 -14.07
C VAL A 412 2.68 -15.89 -15.39
N LYS A 413 2.39 -15.08 -16.41
CA LYS A 413 3.10 -15.10 -17.70
C LYS A 413 4.59 -14.83 -17.56
N ARG A 414 4.96 -13.81 -16.78
CA ARG A 414 6.36 -13.46 -16.51
C ARG A 414 7.09 -14.61 -15.82
N LYS A 415 6.52 -15.15 -14.73
CA LYS A 415 7.13 -16.26 -13.96
C LYS A 415 7.26 -17.55 -14.78
N LEU A 416 6.33 -17.81 -15.69
CA LEU A 416 6.44 -18.89 -16.67
C LEU A 416 7.54 -18.59 -17.71
N SER A 417 7.59 -17.35 -18.22
CA SER A 417 8.58 -16.92 -19.21
C SER A 417 10.01 -16.97 -18.66
N ASP A 418 10.21 -16.61 -17.39
CA ASP A 418 11.50 -16.71 -16.68
C ASP A 418 12.02 -18.16 -16.64
N ARG A 419 11.11 -19.14 -16.75
CA ARG A 419 11.41 -20.57 -16.83
C ARG A 419 11.32 -21.14 -18.25
N GLY A 420 11.19 -20.28 -19.27
CA GLY A 420 11.09 -20.68 -20.68
C GLY A 420 9.77 -21.35 -21.07
N LEU A 421 8.71 -21.14 -20.29
CA LEU A 421 7.38 -21.72 -20.48
C LEU A 421 6.36 -20.63 -20.84
N ASN A 422 5.28 -20.99 -21.55
CA ASN A 422 4.21 -20.08 -21.93
C ASN A 422 2.84 -20.73 -21.67
N LEU A 423 1.83 -19.92 -21.37
CA LEU A 423 0.44 -20.38 -21.30
C LEU A 423 -0.04 -20.84 -22.70
N ALA A 424 -1.02 -21.73 -22.74
CA ALA A 424 -1.67 -22.09 -24.01
C ALA A 424 -2.30 -20.83 -24.63
N ASN A 425 -1.82 -20.47 -25.83
CA ASN A 425 -2.49 -19.46 -26.64
C ASN A 425 -3.89 -19.98 -26.98
N GLY A 426 -4.91 -19.30 -26.47
CA GLY A 426 -6.30 -19.51 -26.86
C GLY A 426 -6.55 -19.10 -28.31
#